data_AF-A0AAP2K4F1-F1
#
_entry.id   AF-A0AAP2K4F1-F1
#
_cell.length_a   1.000
_cell.length_b   1.000
_cell.length_c   1.000
_cell.angle_alpha   90.00
_cell.angle_beta   90.00
_cell.angle_gamma   90.00
#
_symmetry.space_group_name_H-M   'P 1'
#
loop_
_entity.id
_entity.type
_entity.pdbx_description
1 polymer ?
#
loop_
_entity_poly.entity_id
_entity_poly.type
_entity_poly.pdbx_seq_one_letter_code
_entity_poly.pdbx_strand_id
1 'polypeptide(L)'
;MKNKIQHSCNYGSHRTGKCVGGRLYIDNHSDYYDYSDESRPCPNCNSDEWLKKYRSEYINDGINCGTKRKQLNLIEYTSCIPDEIRAKHGVVKKIERWLRRGYYYGLKNRN
;
A
#
# COMPACT_ATOMS: atom_id res chain seq x y z
N MET A 1 11.24 -2.14 28.31
CA MET A 1 11.25 -1.99 26.85
C MET A 1 11.04 -3.37 26.24
N LYS A 2 9.84 -3.67 25.74
CA LYS A 2 9.50 -5.01 25.23
C LYS A 2 10.22 -5.26 23.90
N ASN A 3 10.89 -6.40 23.85
CA ASN A 3 11.69 -6.94 22.75
C ASN A 3 11.23 -6.46 21.36
N LYS A 4 12.09 -5.69 20.69
CA LYS A 4 11.96 -5.37 19.26
C LYS A 4 12.16 -6.67 18.50
N ILE A 5 11.06 -7.38 18.26
CA ILE A 5 11.06 -8.53 17.36
C ILE A 5 11.47 -8.00 15.98
N GLN A 6 12.66 -8.39 15.54
CA GLN A 6 13.22 -8.06 14.22
C GLN A 6 12.91 -9.22 13.30
N HIS A 7 12.04 -8.99 12.31
CA HIS A 7 11.78 -9.96 11.25
C HIS A 7 12.02 -9.31 9.89
N SER A 8 12.54 -10.09 8.96
CA SER A 8 12.54 -9.73 7.55
C SER A 8 11.09 -9.60 7.08
N CYS A 9 10.80 -8.52 6.37
CA CYS A 9 9.53 -8.31 5.71
C CYS A 9 9.84 -8.14 4.22
N ASN A 10 9.26 -9.01 3.39
CA ASN A 10 9.36 -8.81 1.97
C ASN A 10 8.48 -7.61 1.59
N TYR A 11 8.98 -6.75 0.70
CA TYR A 11 8.22 -5.61 0.23
C TYR A 11 8.46 -5.42 -1.27
N GLY A 12 7.45 -5.78 -2.06
CA GLY A 12 7.55 -5.75 -3.52
C GLY A 12 8.50 -6.81 -4.08
N SER A 13 8.76 -6.76 -5.39
CA SER A 13 9.47 -7.85 -6.10
C SER A 13 10.99 -7.87 -5.91
N HIS A 14 11.62 -6.81 -5.38
CA HIS A 14 13.09 -6.70 -5.35
C HIS A 14 13.70 -5.95 -4.14
N ARG A 15 12.96 -5.70 -3.05
CA ARG A 15 13.52 -5.00 -1.87
C ARG A 15 13.28 -5.75 -0.57
N THR A 16 14.35 -5.98 0.18
CA THR A 16 14.30 -6.48 1.56
C THR A 16 14.01 -5.32 2.51
N GLY A 17 12.90 -5.42 3.25
CA GLY A 17 12.56 -4.49 4.31
C GLY A 17 12.75 -5.13 5.68
N LYS A 18 13.07 -4.32 6.69
CA LYS A 18 13.14 -4.74 8.09
C LYS A 18 11.92 -4.21 8.83
N CYS A 19 11.19 -5.12 9.48
CA CYS A 19 10.15 -4.72 10.42
C CYS A 19 10.77 -4.40 11.78
N VAL A 20 10.52 -3.20 12.31
CA VAL A 20 10.88 -2.83 13.69
C VAL A 20 9.69 -2.13 14.34
N GLY A 21 9.11 -2.75 15.38
CA GLY A 21 7.99 -2.16 16.12
C GLY A 21 6.72 -1.96 15.28
N GLY A 22 6.49 -2.80 14.26
CA GLY A 22 5.33 -2.68 13.37
C GLY A 22 5.49 -1.64 12.25
N ARG A 23 6.69 -1.05 12.09
CA ARG A 23 7.05 -0.17 10.98
C ARG A 23 8.00 -0.87 10.01
N LEU A 24 7.88 -0.55 8.73
CA LEU A 24 8.71 -1.09 7.66
C LEU A 24 9.82 -0.10 7.30
N TYR A 25 11.06 -0.57 7.42
CA TYR A 25 12.25 0.16 7.00
C TYR A 25 12.83 -0.53 5.77
N ILE A 26 12.95 0.18 4.65
CA ILE A 26 13.39 -0.42 3.38
C ILE A 26 14.90 -0.22 3.25
N ASP A 27 15.58 -1.28 2.83
CA ASP A 27 16.99 -1.20 2.45
C ASP A 27 17.13 -0.32 1.19
N ASN A 28 17.91 0.75 1.31
CA ASN A 28 18.09 1.75 0.26
C ASN A 28 19.50 1.66 -0.35
N HIS A 29 20.04 0.46 -0.61
CA HIS A 29 21.28 0.21 -1.40
C HIS A 29 22.58 0.93 -0.93
N SER A 30 22.52 1.86 0.01
CA SER A 30 23.58 2.20 0.94
C SER A 30 23.38 1.29 2.15
N ASP A 31 24.44 0.85 2.81
CA ASP A 31 24.46 -0.11 3.94
C ASP A 31 23.65 0.29 5.21
N TYR A 32 22.71 1.22 5.07
CA TYR A 32 21.83 1.75 6.09
C TYR A 32 20.36 1.62 5.66
N TYR A 33 19.56 1.08 6.57
CA TYR A 33 18.11 1.20 6.50
C TYR A 33 17.73 2.68 6.65
N ASP A 34 16.85 3.17 5.78
CA ASP A 34 16.32 4.51 5.90
C ASP A 34 15.27 4.55 7.01
N TYR A 35 15.69 4.96 8.21
CA TYR A 35 14.84 5.17 9.37
C TYR A 35 14.08 6.51 9.35
N SER A 36 14.28 7.37 8.34
CA SER A 36 13.62 8.66 8.28
C SER A 36 12.12 8.57 7.97
N ASP A 37 11.67 7.46 7.35
CA ASP A 37 10.26 7.22 7.05
C ASP A 37 9.63 6.22 8.03
N GLU A 38 9.58 6.61 9.32
CA GLU A 38 8.88 5.86 10.37
C GLU A 38 7.37 5.69 10.09
N SER A 39 6.84 6.40 9.09
CA SER A 39 5.42 6.44 8.82
C SER A 39 4.92 5.20 8.09
N ARG A 40 5.78 4.33 7.53
CA ARG A 40 5.36 3.14 6.77
C ARG A 40 4.96 1.99 7.70
N PRO A 41 3.67 1.63 7.81
CA PRO A 41 3.27 0.48 8.61
C PRO A 41 3.78 -0.80 7.92
N CYS A 42 4.21 -1.77 8.71
CA CYS A 42 4.62 -3.06 8.18
C CYS A 42 3.41 -3.79 7.58
N PRO A 43 3.44 -4.19 6.30
CA PRO A 43 2.30 -4.85 5.67
C PRO A 43 1.95 -6.19 6.35
N ASN A 44 2.97 -6.89 6.86
CA ASN A 44 2.78 -8.13 7.60
C ASN A 44 2.21 -7.86 9.01
N CYS A 45 2.96 -7.12 9.83
CA CYS A 45 2.68 -6.93 11.25
C CYS A 45 1.56 -5.92 11.55
N ASN A 46 1.26 -5.01 10.63
CA ASN A 46 0.31 -3.92 10.86
C ASN A 46 -0.47 -3.55 9.58
N SER A 47 -1.11 -4.55 8.98
CA SER A 47 -1.90 -4.38 7.75
C SER A 47 -3.06 -3.40 7.89
N ASP A 48 -3.65 -3.27 9.07
CA ASP A 48 -4.80 -2.39 9.27
C ASP A 48 -4.38 -0.93 9.20
N GLU A 49 -3.24 -0.59 9.82
CA GLU A 49 -2.67 0.76 9.68
C GLU A 49 -2.13 0.99 8.26
N TRP A 50 -1.55 -0.03 7.63
CA TRP A 50 -1.16 0.03 6.21
C TRP A 50 -2.37 0.40 5.34
N LEU A 51 -3.48 -0.32 5.49
CA LEU A 51 -4.71 -0.07 4.74
C LEU A 51 -5.31 1.31 5.04
N LYS A 52 -5.19 1.81 6.27
CA LYS A 52 -5.63 3.17 6.62
C LYS A 52 -4.77 4.22 5.93
N LYS A 53 -3.44 4.05 5.96
CA LYS A 53 -2.48 4.99 5.37
C LYS A 53 -2.68 5.12 3.86
N TYR A 54 -2.72 4.01 3.14
CA TYR A 54 -2.75 4.00 1.67
C TYR A 54 -4.16 4.14 1.08
N ARG A 55 -5.21 4.21 1.93
CA ARG A 55 -6.60 4.33 1.46
C ARG A 55 -6.83 5.54 0.54
N SER A 56 -6.34 6.71 0.95
CA SER A 56 -6.54 7.95 0.19
C SER A 56 -5.86 7.90 -1.17
N GLU A 57 -4.69 7.28 -1.26
CA GLU A 57 -3.93 7.10 -2.50
C GLU A 57 -4.75 6.29 -3.52
N TYR A 58 -5.26 5.11 -3.12
CA TYR A 58 -6.13 4.31 -4.00
C TYR A 58 -7.40 5.03 -4.46
N ILE A 59 -8.01 5.85 -3.59
CA ILE A 59 -9.18 6.65 -3.98
C ILE A 59 -8.76 7.70 -5.00
N ASN A 60 -7.67 8.44 -4.74
CA ASN A 60 -7.17 9.49 -5.62
C ASN A 60 -6.75 8.95 -6.99
N ASP A 61 -6.12 7.79 -7.02
CA ASP A 61 -5.78 7.08 -8.26
C ASP A 61 -7.02 6.75 -9.08
N GLY A 62 -8.06 6.22 -8.42
CA GLY A 62 -9.37 6.04 -9.02
C GLY A 62 -9.89 7.35 -9.62
N ILE A 63 -9.91 8.44 -8.83
CA ILE A 63 -10.37 9.77 -9.28
C ILE A 63 -9.60 10.20 -10.53
N ASN A 64 -8.27 10.11 -10.50
CA ASN A 64 -7.40 10.50 -11.60
C ASN A 64 -7.69 9.70 -12.88
N CYS A 65 -7.90 8.38 -12.77
CA CYS A 65 -8.31 7.55 -13.91
C CYS A 65 -9.68 7.99 -14.46
N GLY A 66 -10.65 8.22 -13.58
CA GLY A 66 -12.00 8.65 -13.94
C GLY A 66 -12.01 10.00 -14.66
N THR A 67 -11.35 11.00 -14.10
CA THR A 67 -11.23 12.34 -14.69
C THR A 67 -10.59 12.29 -16.08
N LYS A 68 -9.60 11.41 -16.27
CA LYS A 68 -8.89 11.23 -17.55
C LYS A 68 -9.60 10.30 -18.55
N ARG A 69 -10.77 9.74 -18.22
CA ARG A 69 -11.47 8.70 -19.02
C ARG A 69 -10.60 7.48 -19.37
N LYS A 70 -9.63 7.16 -18.50
CA LYS A 70 -8.81 5.95 -18.67
C LYS A 70 -9.55 4.76 -18.09
N GLN A 71 -9.45 3.61 -18.74
CA GLN A 71 -9.98 2.37 -18.18
C GLN A 71 -9.32 2.08 -16.82
N LEU A 72 -10.13 1.75 -15.82
CA LEU A 72 -9.64 1.37 -14.51
C LEU A 72 -9.07 -0.07 -14.58
N ASN A 73 -7.74 -0.19 -14.63
CA ASN A 73 -7.05 -1.48 -14.66
C ASN A 73 -6.79 -2.01 -13.24
N LEU A 74 -7.75 -2.74 -12.68
CA LEU A 74 -7.64 -3.28 -11.31
C LEU A 74 -6.47 -4.26 -11.13
N ILE A 75 -6.09 -5.00 -12.18
CA ILE A 75 -4.99 -5.97 -12.11
C ILE A 75 -3.67 -5.24 -11.83
N GLU A 76 -3.41 -4.16 -12.56
CA GLU A 76 -2.20 -3.34 -12.40
C GLU A 76 -2.13 -2.66 -11.02
N TYR A 77 -3.26 -2.17 -10.51
CA TYR A 77 -3.28 -1.61 -9.16
C TYR A 77 -3.06 -2.67 -8.07
N THR A 78 -3.61 -3.86 -8.27
CA THR A 78 -3.52 -4.94 -7.28
C THR A 78 -2.20 -5.70 -7.33
N SER A 79 -1.46 -5.67 -8.44
CA SER A 79 -0.12 -6.25 -8.53
C SER A 79 0.93 -5.46 -7.75
N CYS A 80 0.72 -4.16 -7.54
CA CYS A 80 1.60 -3.31 -6.73
C CYS A 80 1.39 -3.46 -5.20
N ILE A 81 0.38 -4.24 -4.77
CA ILE A 81 0.09 -4.46 -3.36
C ILE A 81 1.07 -5.51 -2.81
N PRO A 82 1.70 -5.30 -1.62
CA PRO A 82 2.54 -6.30 -0.98
C PRO A 82 1.81 -7.64 -0.79
N ASP A 83 2.50 -8.76 -0.99
CA ASP A 83 1.92 -10.09 -0.92
C ASP A 83 1.26 -10.38 0.44
N GLU A 84 1.86 -9.88 1.52
CA GLU A 84 1.35 -10.01 2.88
C GLU A 84 0.01 -9.29 3.07
N ILE A 85 -0.25 -8.23 2.30
CA ILE A 85 -1.55 -7.54 2.27
C ILE A 85 -2.53 -8.31 1.37
N ARG A 86 -2.08 -8.77 0.19
CA ARG A 86 -2.94 -9.52 -0.76
C ARG A 86 -3.45 -10.83 -0.18
N ALA A 87 -2.62 -11.52 0.60
CA ALA A 87 -2.96 -12.79 1.25
C ALA A 87 -4.09 -12.64 2.30
N LYS A 88 -4.35 -11.43 2.80
CA LYS A 88 -5.41 -11.21 3.80
C LYS A 88 -6.79 -11.26 3.17
N HIS A 89 -7.66 -12.06 3.78
CA HIS A 89 -9.00 -12.31 3.27
C HIS A 89 -9.79 -11.01 3.06
N GLY A 90 -10.30 -10.82 1.83
CA GLY A 90 -11.15 -9.70 1.46
C GLY A 90 -10.45 -8.35 1.27
N VAL A 91 -9.14 -8.25 1.49
CA VAL A 91 -8.41 -6.98 1.36
C VAL A 91 -8.35 -6.49 -0.09
N VAL A 92 -8.09 -7.37 -1.04
CA VAL A 92 -8.10 -7.02 -2.48
C VAL A 92 -9.44 -6.41 -2.88
N LYS A 93 -10.56 -7.08 -2.55
CA LYS A 93 -11.92 -6.57 -2.81
C LYS A 93 -12.17 -5.22 -2.13
N LYS A 94 -11.60 -4.98 -0.94
CA LYS A 94 -11.70 -3.70 -0.22
C LYS A 94 -10.99 -2.58 -0.98
N ILE A 95 -9.77 -2.83 -1.47
CA ILE A 95 -8.99 -1.86 -2.25
C ILE A 95 -9.66 -1.59 -3.61
N GLU A 96 -10.16 -2.62 -4.30
CA GLU A 96 -10.93 -2.45 -5.55
C GLU A 96 -12.16 -1.54 -5.35
N ARG A 97 -12.87 -1.67 -4.23
CA ARG A 97 -14.00 -0.78 -3.91
C ARG A 97 -13.57 0.67 -3.73
N TRP A 98 -12.39 0.92 -3.15
CA TRP A 98 -11.84 2.26 -3.01
C TRP A 98 -11.48 2.87 -4.36
N LEU A 99 -10.77 2.10 -5.21
CA LEU A 99 -10.44 2.49 -6.57
C LEU A 99 -11.70 2.83 -7.39
N ARG A 100 -12.70 1.94 -7.38
CA ARG A 100 -13.97 2.16 -8.09
C ARG A 100 -14.71 3.39 -7.59
N ARG A 101 -14.74 3.61 -6.26
CA ARG A 101 -15.37 4.80 -5.68
C ARG A 101 -14.71 6.08 -6.19
N GLY A 102 -13.38 6.12 -6.20
CA GLY A 102 -12.64 7.22 -6.79
C GLY A 102 -12.93 7.40 -8.28
N TYR A 103 -12.89 6.30 -9.04
CA TYR A 103 -13.14 6.30 -10.48
C TYR A 103 -14.49 6.90 -10.87
N TYR A 104 -15.57 6.46 -10.24
CA TYR A 104 -16.90 7.02 -10.52
C TYR A 104 -17.04 8.45 -10.04
N TYR A 105 -16.38 8.83 -8.94
CA TYR A 105 -16.32 10.23 -8.51
C TYR A 105 -15.62 11.11 -9.56
N GLY A 106 -14.48 10.67 -10.09
CA GLY A 106 -13.75 11.39 -11.14
C GLY A 106 -14.54 11.53 -12.43
N LEU A 107 -15.26 10.46 -12.84
CA LEU A 107 -16.15 10.53 -14.00
C LEU A 107 -17.27 11.56 -13.84
N LYS A 108 -17.83 11.67 -12.62
CA LYS A 108 -18.95 12.56 -12.31
C LYS A 108 -18.53 14.03 -12.20
N ASN A 109 -17.38 14.32 -11.59
CA ASN A 109 -16.93 15.68 -11.29
C ASN A 109 -15.93 16.21 -12.31
N ARG A 110 -15.99 15.69 -13.54
CA ARG A 110 -15.25 16.25 -14.67
C ARG A 110 -15.93 17.55 -15.09
N ASN A 111 -15.22 18.67 -14.95
CA ASN A 111 -15.54 19.92 -15.63
C ASN A 111 -14.96 19.88 -17.05
#